data_AF-A0A261BV00-F1
#
_entry.id   AF-A0A261BV00-F1
#
_cell.length_a   1.000
_cell.length_b   1.000
_cell.length_c   1.000
_cell.angle_alpha   90.00
_cell.angle_beta   90.00
_cell.angle_gamma   90.00
#
_symmetry.space_group_name_H-M   'P 1'
#
loop_
_entity.id
_entity.type
_entity.pdbx_description
1 polymer ?
#
loop_
_entity_poly.entity_id
_entity_poly.type
_entity_poly.pdbx_seq_one_letter_code
_entity_poly.pdbx_strand_id
1 'polypeptide(L)'
;MNSMLLSSLLILQFVSVSGEKTCAGKEVENLDNGCTEIDKSPLVFRGNLDEKMVREKVQNIKYIASGIEVIETDLETFDYLKHVERIQNSNGPAMLFKKNKNLKRLNFTSLGDLKAKDKQKDIVFENDHFAKAFSNDTDSFDDFMKLELIARKSHLRSKTCSNEFYQFINKKESSDSEKTWTIIIFIIAFIVLIVDGILLFYVKKKWNASRKNKAIEPNKVNPNVPVGTHFGPPQTPASGTTTPSTTIETPKNK
;
A
#
# COMPACT_ATOMS: atom_id res chain seq x y z
N MET A 1 35.00 38.99 66.38
CA MET A 1 34.93 37.58 65.90
C MET A 1 33.56 37.38 65.27
N ASN A 2 33.55 36.72 64.11
CA ASN A 2 32.40 36.25 63.30
C ASN A 2 31.70 37.38 62.54
N SER A 3 32.07 37.77 61.31
CA SER A 3 32.31 36.98 60.09
C SER A 3 31.26 35.89 59.88
N MET A 4 30.16 36.23 59.21
CA MET A 4 29.38 35.26 58.45
C MET A 4 28.96 35.87 57.12
N LEU A 5 29.57 35.31 56.08
CA LEU A 5 29.34 35.51 54.66
C LEU A 5 27.86 35.34 54.32
N LEU A 6 27.22 36.41 53.87
CA LEU A 6 26.00 36.29 53.10
C LEU A 6 26.41 35.87 51.68
N SER A 7 26.40 34.56 51.47
CA SER A 7 26.73 33.90 50.22
C SER A 7 25.79 34.39 49.12
N SER A 8 26.33 35.25 48.24
CA SER A 8 25.67 35.66 46.99
C SER A 8 25.47 34.42 46.13
N LEU A 9 24.23 33.90 46.13
CA LEU A 9 23.83 32.80 45.28
C LEU A 9 23.65 33.34 43.86
N LEU A 10 24.76 33.40 43.12
CA LEU A 10 24.78 33.68 41.70
C LEU A 10 24.13 32.48 41.00
N ILE A 11 22.81 32.52 40.85
CA ILE A 11 22.08 31.62 39.96
C ILE A 11 22.51 32.03 38.55
N LEU A 12 23.58 31.42 38.05
CA LEU A 12 23.84 31.34 36.62
C LEU A 12 22.64 30.62 36.01
N GLN A 13 21.64 31.39 35.60
CA GLN A 13 20.77 30.99 34.53
C GLN A 13 21.70 30.75 33.36
N PHE A 14 22.03 29.49 33.10
CA PHE A 14 22.50 29.05 31.81
C PHE A 14 21.37 29.38 30.83
N VAL A 15 21.34 30.63 30.37
CA VAL A 15 20.82 30.94 29.06
C VAL A 15 21.77 30.18 28.15
N SER A 16 21.44 28.92 27.88
CA SER A 16 22.01 28.19 26.75
C SER A 16 21.69 29.06 25.55
N VAL A 17 22.62 29.94 25.19
CA VAL A 17 22.65 30.56 23.88
C VAL A 17 22.68 29.35 22.97
N SER A 18 21.51 29.00 22.44
CA SER A 18 21.33 27.89 21.52
C SER A 18 22.13 28.30 20.30
N GLY A 19 23.41 27.95 20.30
CA GLY A 19 24.28 28.15 19.16
C GLY A 19 23.61 27.49 17.97
N GLU A 20 23.63 28.19 16.83
CA GLU A 20 23.15 27.60 15.60
C GLU A 20 23.94 26.31 15.36
N LYS A 21 23.24 25.17 15.39
CA LYS A 21 23.79 23.86 15.12
C LYS A 21 23.14 23.34 13.85
N THR A 22 23.91 23.36 12.77
CA THR A 22 23.52 22.77 11.50
C THR A 22 23.82 21.27 11.51
N CYS A 23 22.84 20.47 11.11
CA CYS A 23 22.93 19.02 11.08
C CYS A 23 22.62 18.49 9.68
N ALA A 24 23.27 17.40 9.29
CA ALA A 24 22.82 16.64 8.13
C ALA A 24 21.51 15.93 8.49
N GLY A 25 20.50 16.04 7.64
CA GLY A 25 19.26 15.31 7.81
C GLY A 25 19.48 13.81 7.63
N LYS A 26 18.64 13.06 8.34
CA LYS A 26 18.65 11.60 8.43
C LYS A 26 17.35 11.18 9.09
N GLU A 27 17.19 9.89 9.32
CA GLU A 27 16.09 9.42 10.16
C GLU A 27 16.16 10.06 11.55
N VAL A 28 15.02 10.54 12.03
CA VAL A 28 14.94 11.34 13.26
C VAL A 28 15.53 10.60 14.45
N GLU A 29 15.37 9.27 14.54
CA GLU A 29 15.97 8.42 15.57
C GLU A 29 17.50 8.53 15.63
N ASN A 30 18.13 8.85 14.49
CA ASN A 30 19.57 8.99 14.34
C ASN A 30 20.04 10.45 14.29
N LEU A 31 19.11 11.42 14.38
CA LEU A 31 19.44 12.84 14.37
C LEU A 31 20.22 13.24 15.63
N ASP A 32 21.18 14.14 15.49
CA ASP A 32 21.94 14.61 16.65
C ASP A 32 21.07 15.53 17.50
N ASN A 33 21.33 15.60 18.81
CA ASN A 33 20.56 16.49 19.68
C ASN A 33 20.92 17.96 19.44
N GLY A 34 19.94 18.85 19.63
CA GLY A 34 20.13 20.29 19.63
C GLY A 34 20.32 20.91 18.24
N CYS A 35 19.95 20.22 17.16
CA CYS A 35 19.97 20.80 15.82
C CYS A 35 19.00 21.98 15.71
N THR A 36 19.44 23.07 15.08
CA THR A 36 18.63 24.24 14.76
C THR A 36 18.36 24.35 13.26
N GLU A 37 19.24 23.79 12.42
CA GLU A 37 19.11 23.78 10.97
C GLU A 37 19.43 22.38 10.38
N ILE A 38 18.75 22.02 9.28
CA ILE A 38 18.99 20.81 8.49
C ILE A 38 19.37 21.17 7.04
N ASP A 39 20.58 20.88 6.57
CA ASP A 39 21.10 21.47 5.31
C ASP A 39 21.47 20.49 4.18
N LYS A 40 21.92 19.27 4.49
CA LYS A 40 22.53 18.34 3.51
C LYS A 40 21.65 17.21 2.98
N SER A 41 20.66 16.80 3.74
CA SER A 41 19.80 15.66 3.41
C SER A 41 18.45 15.83 4.08
N PRO A 42 17.38 15.19 3.58
CA PRO A 42 16.06 15.34 4.17
C PRO A 42 16.02 14.86 5.62
N LEU A 43 15.19 15.50 6.44
CA LEU A 43 14.83 14.97 7.76
C LEU A 43 13.73 13.92 7.57
N VAL A 44 13.99 12.68 8.01
CA VAL A 44 13.13 11.53 7.70
C VAL A 44 12.42 11.04 8.97
N PHE A 45 11.10 10.89 8.90
CA PHE A 45 10.23 10.31 9.90
C PHE A 45 9.71 9.00 9.31
N ARG A 46 10.14 7.85 9.86
CA ARG A 46 9.80 6.54 9.27
C ARG A 46 9.23 5.59 10.32
N GLY A 47 8.17 4.88 9.94
CA GLY A 47 7.65 3.76 10.73
C GLY A 47 7.02 4.18 12.05
N ASN A 48 7.18 3.33 13.07
CA ASN A 48 6.70 3.59 14.42
C ASN A 48 7.76 4.38 15.19
N LEU A 49 7.39 5.58 15.64
CA LEU A 49 8.30 6.54 16.23
C LEU A 49 8.01 6.71 17.72
N ASP A 50 9.05 6.69 18.56
CA ASP A 50 8.92 7.13 19.95
C ASP A 50 8.66 8.65 20.00
N GLU A 51 7.44 9.03 20.35
CA GLU A 51 6.97 10.41 20.33
C GLU A 51 7.87 11.34 21.16
N LYS A 52 8.28 10.90 22.34
CA LYS A 52 9.07 11.72 23.27
C LYS A 52 10.45 11.98 22.68
N MET A 53 11.11 10.93 22.19
CA MET A 53 12.42 11.03 21.55
C MET A 53 12.36 11.93 20.31
N VAL A 54 11.35 11.77 19.47
CA VAL A 54 11.18 12.62 18.27
C VAL A 54 11.05 14.09 18.67
N ARG A 55 10.18 14.41 19.62
CA ARG A 55 9.97 15.78 20.09
C ARG A 55 11.26 16.39 20.64
N GLU A 56 12.01 15.65 21.46
CA GLU A 56 13.29 16.11 22.02
C GLU A 56 14.34 16.43 20.93
N LYS A 57 14.37 15.66 19.84
CA LYS A 57 15.34 15.87 18.75
C LYS A 57 15.01 17.05 17.86
N VAL A 58 13.73 17.31 17.61
CA VAL A 58 13.30 18.33 16.65
C VAL A 58 12.91 19.67 17.26
N GLN A 59 12.76 19.75 18.59
CA GLN A 59 12.24 20.93 19.31
C GLN A 59 12.95 22.26 19.00
N ASN A 60 14.23 22.22 18.63
CA ASN A 60 15.03 23.43 18.37
C ASN A 60 15.20 23.72 16.86
N ILE A 61 14.75 22.82 15.99
CA ILE A 61 14.89 22.99 14.53
C ILE A 61 13.97 24.13 14.08
N LYS A 62 14.57 25.13 13.42
CA LYS A 62 13.84 26.27 12.84
C LYS A 62 13.85 26.23 11.32
N TYR A 63 14.94 25.74 10.74
CA TYR A 63 15.20 25.81 9.30
C TYR A 63 15.54 24.44 8.74
N ILE A 64 14.88 24.05 7.64
CA ILE A 64 15.14 22.80 6.94
C ILE A 64 15.36 23.16 5.47
N ALA A 65 16.60 23.10 4.98
CA ALA A 65 16.98 23.45 3.60
C ALA A 65 17.04 22.24 2.65
N SER A 66 16.87 21.01 3.18
CA SER A 66 16.88 19.76 2.41
C SER A 66 15.55 18.99 2.43
N GLY A 67 14.46 19.62 2.87
CA GLY A 67 13.12 19.04 2.92
C GLY A 67 12.90 18.00 4.01
N ILE A 68 11.68 17.46 4.05
CA ILE A 68 11.27 16.41 4.98
C ILE A 68 10.63 15.24 4.25
N GLU A 69 10.75 14.06 4.84
CA GLU A 69 10.06 12.85 4.40
C GLU A 69 9.33 12.19 5.57
N VAL A 70 8.05 11.88 5.40
CA VAL A 70 7.22 11.17 6.39
C VAL A 70 6.70 9.90 5.73
N ILE A 71 7.21 8.75 6.17
CA ILE A 71 7.13 7.49 5.44
C ILE A 71 6.61 6.36 6.32
N GLU A 72 5.58 5.65 5.85
CA GLU A 72 5.10 4.39 6.44
C GLU A 72 4.76 4.51 7.95
N THR A 73 4.33 5.69 8.37
CA THR A 73 3.91 5.94 9.76
C THR A 73 2.42 5.59 9.96
N ASP A 74 2.04 5.39 11.22
CA ASP A 74 0.66 5.21 11.66
C ASP A 74 0.03 6.49 12.25
N LEU A 75 0.75 7.61 12.18
CA LEU A 75 0.33 8.91 12.69
C LEU A 75 -0.97 9.39 12.03
N GLU A 76 -1.90 9.87 12.85
CA GLU A 76 -3.07 10.62 12.34
C GLU A 76 -2.75 12.10 12.11
N THR A 77 -1.88 12.64 12.95
CA THR A 77 -1.48 14.05 12.95
C THR A 77 0.04 14.14 12.92
N PHE A 78 0.56 14.92 11.97
CA PHE A 78 1.98 15.30 11.94
C PHE A 78 2.13 16.72 12.50
N ASP A 79 2.59 16.85 13.74
CA ASP A 79 2.78 18.13 14.44
C ASP A 79 4.18 18.34 15.04
N TYR A 80 5.10 17.41 14.79
CA TYR A 80 6.46 17.43 15.34
C TYR A 80 7.24 18.70 14.97
N LEU A 81 6.89 19.31 13.83
CA LEU A 81 7.57 20.47 13.27
C LEU A 81 6.70 21.74 13.31
N LYS A 82 5.72 21.82 14.21
CA LYS A 82 4.80 22.97 14.29
C LYS A 82 5.50 24.33 14.50
N HIS A 83 6.70 24.33 15.05
CA HIS A 83 7.55 25.51 15.31
C HIS A 83 8.55 25.83 14.20
N VAL A 84 8.68 24.98 13.18
CA VAL A 84 9.61 25.20 12.06
C VAL A 84 9.14 26.38 11.22
N GLU A 85 10.07 27.29 10.92
CA GLU A 85 9.79 28.56 10.23
C GLU A 85 9.97 28.43 8.70
N ARG A 86 10.90 27.59 8.24
CA ARG A 86 11.21 27.40 6.82
C ARG A 86 11.49 25.96 6.48
N ILE A 87 10.87 25.47 5.41
CA ILE A 87 11.15 24.18 4.79
C ILE A 87 11.39 24.40 3.29
N GLN A 88 12.59 24.10 2.82
CA GLN A 88 12.97 24.18 1.43
C GLN A 88 13.73 22.92 1.02
N ASN A 89 13.79 22.66 -0.28
CA ASN A 89 14.63 21.61 -0.84
C ASN A 89 15.10 21.99 -2.24
N SER A 90 16.40 22.15 -2.44
CA SER A 90 16.99 22.50 -3.75
C SER A 90 17.13 21.29 -4.69
N ASN A 91 16.91 20.07 -4.20
CA ASN A 91 17.13 18.82 -4.93
C ASN A 91 15.85 18.03 -5.21
N GLY A 92 14.73 18.37 -4.54
CA GLY A 92 13.52 17.56 -4.53
C GLY A 92 12.27 18.35 -4.12
N PRO A 93 11.18 17.64 -3.77
CA PRO A 93 10.05 18.27 -3.10
C PRO A 93 10.48 18.75 -1.71
N ALA A 94 9.84 19.81 -1.21
CA ALA A 94 10.10 20.31 0.13
C ALA A 94 9.50 19.36 1.19
N MET A 95 8.38 18.72 0.87
CA MET A 95 7.73 17.72 1.72
C MET A 95 7.33 16.49 0.91
N LEU A 96 7.70 15.30 1.40
CA LEU A 96 7.25 14.02 0.87
C LEU A 96 6.47 13.27 1.96
N PHE A 97 5.22 12.93 1.67
CA PHE A 97 4.40 12.03 2.49
C PHE A 97 4.17 10.75 1.71
N LYS A 98 4.53 9.60 2.28
CA LYS A 98 4.52 8.33 1.56
C LYS A 98 3.99 7.20 2.41
N LYS A 99 2.96 6.52 1.91
CA LYS A 99 2.41 5.31 2.53
C LYS A 99 2.05 5.45 4.02
N ASN A 100 1.72 6.66 4.48
CA ASN A 100 1.21 6.83 5.84
C ASN A 100 -0.23 6.33 5.90
N LYS A 101 -0.53 5.48 6.90
CA LYS A 101 -1.77 4.71 6.92
C LYS A 101 -2.98 5.54 7.33
N ASN A 102 -2.78 6.47 8.25
CA ASN A 102 -3.86 7.18 8.93
C ASN A 102 -3.74 8.70 8.87
N LEU A 103 -2.73 9.24 8.16
CA LEU A 103 -2.43 10.66 8.16
C LEU A 103 -3.61 11.48 7.63
N LYS A 104 -4.02 12.47 8.42
CA LYS A 104 -5.15 13.38 8.15
C LYS A 104 -4.76 14.84 8.41
N ARG A 105 -3.96 15.10 9.45
CA ARG A 105 -3.66 16.45 9.90
C ARG A 105 -2.19 16.81 9.69
N LEU A 106 -1.96 18.01 9.17
CA LEU A 106 -0.61 18.57 8.95
C LEU A 106 -0.51 19.89 9.69
N ASN A 107 0.24 19.92 10.78
CA ASN A 107 0.36 21.11 11.62
C ASN A 107 1.74 21.75 11.52
N PHE A 108 1.80 22.86 10.78
CA PHE A 108 2.96 23.70 10.59
C PHE A 108 2.66 25.15 10.98
N THR A 109 2.26 25.36 12.24
CA THR A 109 1.74 26.65 12.74
C THR A 109 2.69 27.83 12.46
N SER A 110 4.00 27.65 12.62
CA SER A 110 5.01 28.70 12.45
C SER A 110 5.61 28.79 11.05
N LEU A 111 5.20 27.93 10.11
CA LEU A 111 5.84 27.86 8.80
C LEU A 111 5.49 29.10 7.97
N GLY A 112 6.51 29.90 7.67
CA GLY A 112 6.41 31.09 6.83
C GLY A 112 6.89 30.88 5.40
N ASP A 113 7.68 29.82 5.18
CA ASP A 113 8.33 29.59 3.89
C ASP A 113 8.39 28.10 3.51
N LEU A 114 7.81 27.76 2.35
CA LEU A 114 7.76 26.42 1.78
C LEU A 114 8.18 26.43 0.30
N LYS A 115 9.33 25.84 -0.03
CA LYS A 115 9.88 25.92 -1.40
C LYS A 115 10.60 24.65 -1.87
N ALA A 116 10.08 23.97 -2.88
CA ALA A 116 10.82 22.92 -3.59
C ALA A 116 11.76 23.49 -4.66
N LYS A 117 12.53 22.58 -5.27
CA LYS A 117 13.36 22.86 -6.43
C LYS A 117 12.50 23.41 -7.57
N ASP A 118 13.05 24.35 -8.33
CA ASP A 118 12.39 24.87 -9.53
C ASP A 118 11.87 23.73 -10.43
N LYS A 119 10.63 23.86 -10.89
CA LYS A 119 9.88 22.88 -11.71
C LYS A 119 9.53 21.56 -11.00
N GLN A 120 9.88 21.37 -9.72
CA GLN A 120 9.34 20.30 -8.90
C GLN A 120 8.09 20.74 -8.13
N LYS A 121 7.44 19.77 -7.49
CA LYS A 121 6.26 20.00 -6.65
C LYS A 121 6.69 20.35 -5.25
N ASP A 122 6.06 21.34 -4.63
CA ASP A 122 6.37 21.71 -3.24
C ASP A 122 6.08 20.55 -2.28
N ILE A 123 4.93 19.88 -2.48
CA ILE A 123 4.49 18.73 -1.68
C ILE A 123 4.15 17.54 -2.58
N VAL A 124 4.63 16.36 -2.20
CA VAL A 124 4.29 15.11 -2.88
C VAL A 124 3.66 14.14 -1.89
N PHE A 125 2.53 13.56 -2.29
CA PHE A 125 1.85 12.49 -1.58
C PHE A 125 1.90 11.22 -2.42
N GLU A 126 2.62 10.19 -1.99
CA GLU A 126 2.76 8.92 -2.70
C GLU A 126 2.06 7.79 -1.93
N ASN A 127 0.97 7.25 -2.49
CA ASN A 127 0.15 6.21 -1.87
C ASN A 127 -0.21 6.53 -0.42
N ASP A 128 -0.50 7.79 -0.13
CA ASP A 128 -0.67 8.31 1.23
C ASP A 128 -2.14 8.51 1.59
N HIS A 129 -2.53 8.20 2.84
CA HIS A 129 -3.90 8.37 3.30
C HIS A 129 -4.36 9.84 3.27
N PHE A 130 -3.44 10.80 3.40
CA PHE A 130 -3.79 12.22 3.36
C PHE A 130 -4.52 12.62 2.06
N ALA A 131 -4.19 11.97 0.93
CA ALA A 131 -4.88 12.19 -0.35
C ALA A 131 -6.39 11.94 -0.26
N LYS A 132 -6.78 10.91 0.50
CA LYS A 132 -8.17 10.56 0.75
C LYS A 132 -8.78 11.47 1.82
N ALA A 133 -8.03 11.80 2.86
CA ALA A 133 -8.49 12.68 3.93
C ALA A 133 -8.83 14.09 3.41
N PHE A 134 -7.94 14.67 2.59
CA PHE A 134 -8.10 15.98 1.96
C PHE A 134 -9.46 16.19 1.26
N SER A 135 -9.99 15.16 0.60
CA SER A 135 -11.27 15.26 -0.12
C SER A 135 -12.51 15.10 0.75
N ASN A 136 -12.39 14.57 1.96
CA ASN A 136 -13.53 14.13 2.78
C ASN A 136 -13.62 14.83 4.14
N ASP A 137 -12.57 15.54 4.55
CA ASP A 137 -12.43 16.13 5.87
C ASP A 137 -12.04 17.61 5.75
N THR A 138 -12.88 18.50 6.31
CA THR A 138 -12.71 19.96 6.22
C THR A 138 -11.40 20.42 6.86
N ASP A 139 -11.03 19.80 7.97
CA ASP A 139 -9.80 20.12 8.70
C ASP A 139 -8.55 19.77 7.88
N SER A 140 -8.55 18.62 7.21
CA SER A 140 -7.48 18.19 6.29
C SER A 140 -7.38 19.13 5.08
N PHE A 141 -8.52 19.58 4.56
CA PHE A 141 -8.58 20.58 3.49
C PHE A 141 -8.00 21.93 3.94
N ASP A 142 -8.34 22.40 5.13
CA ASP A 142 -7.83 23.65 5.69
C ASP A 142 -6.32 23.60 5.91
N ASP A 143 -5.79 22.49 6.43
CA ASP A 143 -4.35 22.28 6.59
C ASP A 143 -3.64 22.35 5.23
N PHE A 144 -4.20 21.73 4.20
CA PHE A 144 -3.68 21.79 2.82
C PHE A 144 -3.70 23.21 2.24
N MET A 145 -4.80 23.96 2.44
CA MET A 145 -4.92 25.32 1.93
C MET A 145 -4.00 26.32 2.64
N LYS A 146 -3.69 26.11 3.93
CA LYS A 146 -2.66 26.88 4.63
C LYS A 146 -1.28 26.67 3.99
N LEU A 147 -0.94 25.42 3.70
CA LEU A 147 0.33 25.08 3.01
C LEU A 147 0.37 25.65 1.58
N GLU A 148 -0.75 25.65 0.85
CA GLU A 148 -0.85 26.29 -0.47
C GLU A 148 -0.53 27.77 -0.39
N LEU A 149 -1.13 28.47 0.58
CA LEU A 149 -0.94 29.90 0.77
C LEU A 149 0.53 30.22 1.07
N ILE A 150 1.17 29.43 1.93
CA ILE A 150 2.59 29.58 2.28
C ILE A 150 3.46 29.36 1.03
N ALA A 151 3.33 28.22 0.35
CA ALA A 151 4.14 27.90 -0.83
C ALA A 151 3.94 28.92 -1.96
N ARG A 152 2.71 29.39 -2.17
CA ARG A 152 2.40 30.41 -3.16
C ARG A 152 3.12 31.73 -2.85
N LYS A 153 3.14 32.15 -1.58
CA LYS A 153 3.89 33.34 -1.14
C LYS A 153 5.40 33.15 -1.30
N SER A 154 5.95 32.00 -0.91
CA SER A 154 7.38 31.68 -1.05
C SER A 154 7.91 31.78 -2.48
N HIS A 155 7.09 31.36 -3.45
CA HIS A 155 7.43 31.40 -4.88
C HIS A 155 6.95 32.67 -5.59
N LEU A 156 6.33 33.62 -4.86
CA LEU A 156 5.71 34.83 -5.43
C LEU A 156 4.72 34.52 -6.58
N ARG A 157 4.03 33.37 -6.50
CA ARG A 157 3.09 32.95 -7.55
C ARG A 157 1.80 33.76 -7.44
N SER A 158 1.31 34.25 -8.57
CA SER A 158 0.05 35.00 -8.65
C SER A 158 -1.19 34.09 -8.67
N LYS A 159 -1.05 32.86 -9.17
CA LYS A 159 -2.16 31.91 -9.33
C LYS A 159 -2.38 31.07 -8.08
N THR A 160 -3.59 31.13 -7.53
CA THR A 160 -4.07 30.22 -6.47
C THR A 160 -4.14 28.78 -6.98
N CYS A 161 -3.76 27.83 -6.13
CA CYS A 161 -3.72 26.39 -6.44
C CYS A 161 -2.91 26.10 -7.72
N SER A 162 -1.68 26.61 -7.76
CA SER A 162 -0.74 26.30 -8.85
C SER A 162 -0.57 24.79 -8.99
N ASN A 163 -0.47 24.31 -10.24
CA ASN A 163 -0.13 22.91 -10.49
C ASN A 163 1.28 22.55 -10.01
N GLU A 164 2.12 23.54 -9.66
CA GLU A 164 3.45 23.36 -9.07
C GLU A 164 3.40 23.10 -7.56
N PHE A 165 2.26 23.34 -6.89
CA PHE A 165 2.19 23.19 -5.44
C PHE A 165 2.25 21.72 -5.01
N TYR A 166 1.46 20.85 -5.62
CA TYR A 166 1.28 19.49 -5.12
C TYR A 166 1.19 18.43 -6.22
N GLN A 167 1.40 17.18 -5.83
CA GLN A 167 1.10 16.00 -6.64
C GLN A 167 0.68 14.82 -5.77
N PHE A 168 -0.43 14.18 -6.18
CA PHE A 168 -0.84 12.87 -5.67
C PHE A 168 -0.36 11.78 -6.63
N ILE A 169 0.43 10.85 -6.13
CA ILE A 169 0.93 9.68 -6.85
C ILE A 169 0.25 8.45 -6.25
N ASN A 170 -0.83 8.01 -6.90
CA ASN A 170 -1.49 6.74 -6.56
C ASN A 170 -0.99 5.68 -7.53
N LYS A 171 0.11 5.02 -7.19
CA LYS A 171 0.50 3.78 -7.86
C LYS A 171 -0.44 2.71 -7.36
N LYS A 172 -1.14 2.02 -8.26
CA LYS A 172 -1.75 0.72 -7.93
C LYS A 172 -0.61 -0.12 -7.35
N GLU A 173 -0.57 -0.29 -6.03
CA GLU A 173 0.25 -1.33 -5.46
C GLU A 173 -0.26 -2.60 -6.14
N SER A 174 0.62 -3.31 -6.87
CA SER A 174 0.33 -4.69 -7.21
C SER A 174 0.16 -5.35 -5.85
N SER A 175 -1.09 -5.51 -5.42
CA SER A 175 -1.35 -6.00 -4.08
C SER A 175 -0.61 -7.32 -3.97
N ASP A 176 0.31 -7.44 -3.02
CA ASP A 176 0.94 -8.73 -2.76
C ASP A 176 -0.14 -9.78 -2.45
N SER A 177 -1.35 -9.35 -2.04
CA SER A 177 -2.53 -10.21 -1.94
C SER A 177 -2.95 -10.80 -3.29
N GLU A 178 -2.96 -10.08 -4.40
CA GLU A 178 -3.34 -10.63 -5.73
C GLU A 178 -2.31 -11.65 -6.22
N LYS A 179 -1.01 -11.41 -5.99
CA LYS A 179 0.04 -12.43 -6.25
C LYS A 179 -0.09 -13.63 -5.31
N THR A 180 -0.41 -13.41 -4.04
CA THR A 180 -0.59 -14.48 -3.04
C THR A 180 -1.82 -15.34 -3.36
N TRP A 181 -2.95 -14.74 -3.72
CA TRP A 181 -4.16 -15.45 -4.16
C TRP A 181 -3.92 -16.24 -5.43
N THR A 182 -3.20 -15.67 -6.39
CA THR A 182 -2.83 -16.38 -7.63
C THR A 182 -1.98 -17.60 -7.33
N ILE A 183 -0.98 -17.49 -6.44
CA ILE A 183 -0.14 -18.62 -6.01
C ILE A 183 -0.98 -19.69 -5.29
N ILE A 184 -1.89 -19.29 -4.39
CA ILE A 184 -2.79 -20.22 -3.68
C ILE A 184 -3.68 -20.99 -4.67
N ILE A 185 -4.25 -20.32 -5.67
CA ILE A 185 -5.08 -20.95 -6.70
C ILE A 185 -4.27 -22.00 -7.48
N PHE A 186 -3.03 -21.69 -7.86
CA PHE A 186 -2.16 -22.65 -8.55
C PHE A 186 -1.82 -23.87 -7.69
N ILE A 187 -1.57 -23.69 -6.39
CA ILE A 187 -1.31 -24.80 -5.46
C ILE A 187 -2.54 -25.71 -5.35
N ILE A 188 -3.74 -25.14 -5.19
CA ILE A 188 -4.98 -25.91 -5.10
C ILE A 188 -5.22 -26.70 -6.39
N ALA A 189 -5.07 -26.06 -7.57
CA ALA A 189 -5.24 -26.73 -8.86
C ALA A 189 -4.27 -27.91 -9.03
N PHE A 190 -3.01 -27.75 -8.60
CA PHE A 190 -2.01 -28.82 -8.65
C PHE A 190 -2.38 -30.02 -7.77
N ILE A 191 -2.89 -29.78 -6.56
CA ILE A 191 -3.35 -30.84 -5.65
C ILE A 191 -4.52 -31.61 -6.27
N VAL A 192 -5.49 -30.93 -6.88
CA VAL A 192 -6.64 -31.58 -7.55
C VAL A 192 -6.17 -32.50 -8.68
N LEU A 193 -5.23 -32.03 -9.52
CA LEU A 193 -4.67 -32.86 -10.60
C LEU A 193 -3.95 -34.11 -10.09
N ILE A 194 -3.26 -34.02 -8.94
CA ILE A 194 -2.62 -35.18 -8.31
C ILE A 194 -3.69 -36.18 -7.83
N VAL A 195 -4.73 -35.71 -7.16
CA VAL A 195 -5.82 -36.57 -6.65
C VAL A 195 -6.52 -37.27 -7.80
N ASP A 196 -6.86 -36.54 -8.87
CA ASP A 196 -7.49 -37.11 -10.08
C ASP A 196 -6.57 -38.14 -10.75
N GLY A 197 -5.26 -37.85 -10.84
CA GLY A 197 -4.26 -38.79 -11.35
C GLY A 197 -4.19 -40.08 -10.55
N ILE A 198 -4.22 -39.98 -9.21
CA ILE A 198 -4.25 -41.15 -8.31
C ILE A 198 -5.54 -41.94 -8.48
N LEU A 199 -6.70 -41.26 -8.56
CA LEU A 199 -7.99 -41.90 -8.73
C LEU A 199 -8.06 -42.67 -10.05
N LEU A 200 -7.62 -42.06 -11.15
CA LEU A 200 -7.53 -42.68 -12.47
C LEU A 200 -6.57 -43.88 -12.47
N PHE A 201 -5.45 -43.80 -11.75
CA PHE A 201 -4.53 -44.91 -11.58
C PHE A 201 -5.19 -46.08 -10.82
N TYR A 202 -5.90 -45.82 -9.73
CA TYR A 202 -6.64 -46.85 -8.98
C TYR A 202 -7.73 -47.52 -9.83
N VAL A 203 -8.50 -46.73 -10.58
CA VAL A 203 -9.54 -47.25 -11.50
C VAL A 203 -8.91 -48.12 -12.59
N LYS A 204 -7.83 -47.65 -13.21
CA LYS A 204 -7.09 -48.42 -14.24
C LYS A 204 -6.52 -49.71 -13.69
N LYS A 205 -5.95 -49.68 -12.47
CA LYS A 205 -5.42 -50.88 -11.79
C LYS A 205 -6.53 -51.90 -11.50
N LYS A 206 -7.69 -51.44 -11.00
CA LYS A 206 -8.85 -52.30 -10.73
C LYS A 206 -9.41 -52.90 -12.03
N TRP A 207 -9.49 -52.12 -13.11
CA TRP A 207 -9.95 -52.62 -14.41
C TRP A 207 -8.98 -53.68 -14.99
N ASN A 208 -7.67 -53.46 -14.90
CA ASN A 208 -6.68 -54.43 -15.37
C ASN A 208 -6.72 -55.75 -14.56
N ALA A 209 -6.98 -55.68 -13.26
CA ALA A 209 -7.17 -56.87 -12.42
C ALA A 209 -8.42 -57.66 -12.82
N SER A 210 -9.55 -56.99 -13.08
CA SER A 210 -10.78 -57.63 -13.56
C SER A 210 -10.64 -58.28 -14.94
N ARG A 211 -9.78 -57.74 -15.83
CA ARG A 211 -9.49 -58.36 -17.13
C ARG A 211 -8.67 -59.65 -17.01
N LYS A 212 -7.73 -59.74 -16.06
CA LYS A 212 -6.94 -60.96 -15.83
C LYS A 212 -7.79 -62.10 -15.26
N ASN A 213 -8.76 -61.79 -14.40
CA ASN A 213 -9.64 -62.81 -13.80
C ASN A 213 -10.67 -63.39 -14.79
N LYS A 214 -11.11 -62.63 -15.79
CA LYS A 214 -12.01 -63.13 -16.86
C LYS A 214 -11.31 -64.00 -17.92
N ALA A 215 -9.98 -64.04 -17.96
CA ALA A 215 -9.22 -64.89 -18.87
C ALA A 215 -8.93 -66.30 -18.31
N ILE A 216 -9.29 -66.55 -17.04
CA ILE A 216 -9.08 -67.82 -16.34
C ILE A 216 -10.46 -68.41 -15.99
N GLU A 217 -11.25 -68.71 -17.01
CA GLU A 217 -12.43 -69.58 -16.87
C GLU A 217 -12.47 -70.52 -18.09
N PRO A 218 -11.97 -71.77 -17.98
CA PRO A 218 -12.14 -72.75 -19.04
C PRO A 218 -13.57 -73.27 -18.99
N ASN A 219 -14.42 -72.85 -19.94
CA ASN A 219 -15.76 -73.38 -20.06
C ASN A 219 -15.71 -74.87 -20.41
N LYS A 220 -16.24 -75.67 -19.48
CA LYS A 220 -16.59 -77.08 -19.63
C LYS A 220 -17.51 -77.27 -20.84
N VAL A 221 -17.14 -78.21 -21.70
CA VAL A 221 -18.02 -78.81 -22.71
C VAL A 221 -19.05 -79.69 -22.00
N ASN A 222 -20.33 -79.55 -22.33
CA ASN A 222 -21.33 -80.61 -22.11
C ASN A 222 -22.29 -80.66 -23.32
N PRO A 223 -22.42 -81.79 -24.04
CA PRO A 223 -23.26 -81.93 -25.23
C PRO A 223 -24.69 -82.40 -24.90
N ASN A 224 -25.61 -82.20 -25.86
CA ASN A 224 -26.97 -82.80 -26.04
C ASN A 224 -28.20 -81.84 -25.87
N VAL A 225 -28.53 -81.06 -26.92
CA VAL A 225 -29.66 -81.18 -27.92
C VAL A 225 -30.95 -81.94 -27.47
N PRO A 226 -32.21 -81.72 -27.97
CA PRO A 226 -32.78 -80.83 -29.04
C PRO A 226 -34.12 -80.05 -28.73
N VAL A 227 -34.41 -78.94 -29.47
CA VAL A 227 -35.47 -78.68 -30.50
C VAL A 227 -36.95 -78.59 -30.06
N GLY A 228 -37.59 -77.45 -30.39
CA GLY A 228 -39.06 -77.26 -30.35
C GLY A 228 -39.52 -75.87 -30.82
N THR A 229 -39.77 -75.74 -32.12
CA THR A 229 -40.38 -74.64 -32.91
C THR A 229 -41.64 -73.96 -32.33
N HIS A 230 -41.82 -72.64 -32.58
CA HIS A 230 -42.94 -72.15 -33.41
C HIS A 230 -42.82 -70.67 -33.86
N PHE A 231 -43.27 -70.45 -35.09
CA PHE A 231 -43.20 -69.27 -35.96
C PHE A 231 -44.25 -68.17 -35.68
N GLY A 232 -43.92 -66.92 -36.01
CA GLY A 232 -44.86 -65.81 -36.22
C GLY A 232 -44.14 -64.53 -36.74
N PRO A 233 -44.42 -64.04 -37.97
CA PRO A 233 -43.56 -63.11 -38.74
C PRO A 233 -43.83 -61.58 -38.55
N PRO A 234 -42.99 -60.70 -39.15
CA PRO A 234 -42.64 -59.36 -38.66
C PRO A 234 -43.26 -58.19 -39.43
N GLN A 235 -43.22 -56.97 -38.87
CA GLN A 235 -43.20 -55.72 -39.67
C GLN A 235 -42.32 -54.62 -39.02
N THR A 236 -41.50 -54.01 -39.87
CA THR A 236 -40.61 -52.83 -39.69
C THR A 236 -41.11 -51.72 -40.67
N PRO A 237 -40.42 -50.58 -40.91
CA PRO A 237 -40.05 -49.44 -40.04
C PRO A 237 -40.45 -48.07 -40.66
N ALA A 238 -40.29 -46.94 -39.94
CA ALA A 238 -40.00 -45.60 -40.52
C ALA A 238 -39.57 -44.68 -39.36
N SER A 239 -38.34 -44.14 -39.28
CA SER A 239 -37.65 -43.17 -40.14
C SER A 239 -38.32 -41.79 -40.15
N GLY A 240 -37.60 -40.77 -39.68
CA GLY A 240 -38.09 -39.38 -39.66
C GLY A 240 -37.24 -38.40 -38.87
N THR A 241 -36.03 -38.14 -39.35
CA THR A 241 -35.10 -37.04 -39.00
C THR A 241 -35.71 -35.65 -39.22
N THR A 242 -35.48 -34.66 -38.33
CA THR A 242 -34.87 -33.34 -38.66
C THR A 242 -34.81 -32.37 -37.46
N THR A 243 -33.58 -31.94 -37.13
CA THR A 243 -33.22 -30.61 -36.57
C THR A 243 -33.05 -29.65 -37.77
N PRO A 244 -33.24 -28.32 -37.69
CA PRO A 244 -32.31 -27.34 -37.06
C PRO A 244 -33.04 -26.23 -36.26
N SER A 245 -32.50 -25.69 -35.17
CA SER A 245 -31.44 -24.66 -35.04
C SER A 245 -31.86 -23.23 -35.44
N THR A 246 -31.31 -22.27 -34.67
CA THR A 246 -31.15 -20.81 -34.92
C THR A 246 -32.24 -19.92 -34.29
N THR A 247 -32.01 -19.32 -33.11
CA THR A 247 -31.27 -18.07 -32.80
C THR A 247 -32.17 -16.83 -32.82
N ILE A 248 -32.30 -16.24 -31.62
CA ILE A 248 -32.20 -14.82 -31.25
C ILE A 248 -32.53 -13.80 -32.34
N GLU A 249 -33.55 -12.97 -32.09
CA GLU A 249 -33.40 -11.51 -31.97
C GLU A 249 -34.67 -10.85 -31.41
N THR A 250 -34.50 -10.17 -30.27
CA THR A 250 -35.33 -9.04 -29.87
C THR A 250 -34.80 -7.80 -30.62
N PRO A 251 -35.64 -6.85 -31.04
CA PRO A 251 -35.67 -5.62 -30.25
C PRO A 251 -37.01 -4.84 -30.23
N LYS A 252 -37.13 -4.04 -29.16
CA LYS A 252 -37.77 -2.72 -29.04
C LYS A 252 -39.28 -2.58 -29.30
N ASN A 253 -40.00 -2.18 -28.26
CA ASN A 253 -40.58 -0.83 -28.14
C ASN A 253 -41.53 -0.73 -26.94
N LYS A 254 -41.17 0.07 -25.93
CA LYS A 254 -41.76 1.39 -25.59
C LYS A 254 -41.27 1.85 -24.22
#